data_AF-A0A956IBM1-F1
#
_entry.id   AF-A0A956IBM1-F1
#
_cell.length_a   1.000
_cell.length_b   1.000
_cell.length_c   1.000
_cell.angle_alpha   90.00
_cell.angle_beta   90.00
_cell.angle_gamma   90.00
#
_symmetry.space_group_name_H-M   'P 1'
#
loop_
_entity.id
_entity.type
_entity.pdbx_description
1 polymer ?
#
loop_
_entity_poly.entity_id
_entity_poly.type
_entity_poly.pdbx_seq_one_letter_code
_entity_poly.pdbx_strand_id
1 'polypeptide(L)'
;MAGSAQQGLEHSTPLLFEQGAPGRSGVSKAPIDVPRVDPAKALGKHARKSAAPLPELSEPEAFRHYVRLSQQNFAIDKGMYPLGSCTMKYNP
;
A
#
# COMPACT_ATOMS: atom_id res chain seq x y z
N MET A 1 -18.62 -2.79 -26.19
CA MET A 1 -17.17 -2.68 -25.94
C MET A 1 -16.79 -1.21 -26.00
N ALA A 2 -17.06 -0.46 -24.92
CA ALA A 2 -16.71 0.95 -24.84
C ALA A 2 -15.24 1.05 -24.40
N GLY A 3 -14.41 1.69 -25.21
CA GLY A 3 -12.97 1.83 -24.97
C GLY A 3 -12.68 2.63 -23.70
N SER A 4 -11.77 2.09 -22.88
CA SER A 4 -11.34 2.60 -21.57
C SER A 4 -10.48 3.88 -21.63
N ALA A 5 -10.52 4.65 -22.72
CA ALA A 5 -9.62 5.78 -22.94
C ALA A 5 -9.87 6.94 -21.95
N GLN A 6 -11.07 7.06 -21.38
CA GLN A 6 -11.41 8.12 -20.42
C GLN A 6 -11.09 7.79 -18.96
N GLN A 7 -10.74 6.53 -18.63
CA GLN A 7 -10.39 6.14 -17.25
C GLN A 7 -9.00 6.61 -16.80
N GLY A 8 -8.21 7.22 -17.68
CA GLY A 8 -6.88 7.77 -17.35
C GLY A 8 -6.90 9.12 -16.63
N LEU A 9 -8.03 9.84 -16.64
CA LEU A 9 -8.19 11.20 -16.07
C LEU A 9 -8.98 11.23 -14.75
N GLU A 10 -9.45 10.08 -14.26
CA GLU A 10 -10.11 9.98 -12.96
C GLU A 10 -9.10 10.32 -11.84
N HIS A 11 -9.29 11.48 -11.22
CA HIS A 11 -8.53 11.92 -10.05
C HIS A 11 -8.83 11.08 -8.78
N SER A 12 -9.76 10.14 -8.85
CA SER A 12 -10.14 9.27 -7.74
C SER A 12 -9.33 7.98 -7.76
N THR A 13 -8.55 7.74 -6.70
CA THR A 13 -7.85 6.47 -6.49
C THR A 13 -8.73 5.61 -5.60
N PRO A 14 -9.24 4.44 -6.06
CA PRO A 14 -10.05 3.56 -5.21
C PRO A 14 -9.22 3.03 -4.05
N LEU A 15 -9.89 2.51 -3.02
CA LEU A 15 -9.19 1.99 -1.85
C LEU A 15 -8.27 0.84 -2.25
N LEU A 16 -7.14 0.72 -1.56
CA LEU A 16 -6.18 -0.35 -1.77
C LEU A 16 -6.82 -1.75 -1.65
N PHE A 17 -7.87 -1.88 -0.82
CA PHE A 17 -8.65 -3.10 -0.59
C PHE A 17 -9.66 -3.42 -1.69
N GLU A 18 -10.00 -2.46 -2.55
CA GLU A 18 -10.93 -2.64 -3.69
C GLU A 18 -10.19 -3.06 -4.97
N GLN A 19 -8.87 -3.14 -4.89
CA GLN A 19 -7.96 -3.49 -5.98
C GLN A 19 -7.37 -4.88 -5.74
N GLY A 20 -6.78 -5.46 -6.78
CA GLY A 20 -6.08 -6.75 -6.66
C GLY A 20 -6.98 -7.96 -6.84
N ALA A 21 -6.53 -9.10 -6.30
CA ALA A 21 -7.26 -10.37 -6.35
C ALA A 21 -6.77 -11.33 -5.26
N PRO A 22 -7.64 -12.24 -4.75
CA PRO A 22 -7.24 -13.25 -3.76
C PRO A 22 -6.04 -14.09 -4.22
N GLY A 23 -5.13 -14.36 -3.31
CA GLY A 23 -3.87 -15.08 -3.51
C GLY A 23 -2.73 -14.25 -4.11
N ARG A 24 -2.96 -12.99 -4.49
CA ARG A 24 -1.95 -12.16 -5.15
C ARG A 24 -0.96 -11.59 -4.13
N SER A 25 0.33 -11.68 -4.47
CA SER A 25 1.41 -11.09 -3.67
C SER A 25 2.34 -10.28 -4.54
N GLY A 26 2.68 -9.08 -4.09
CA GLY A 26 3.64 -8.17 -4.70
C GLY A 26 5.03 -8.30 -4.09
N VAL A 27 5.24 -9.26 -3.19
CA VAL A 27 6.52 -9.45 -2.52
C VAL A 27 7.12 -10.76 -2.98
N SER A 28 8.29 -10.69 -3.61
CA SER A 28 9.15 -11.85 -3.78
C SER A 28 9.95 -12.06 -2.50
N LYS A 29 9.55 -13.03 -1.69
CA LYS A 29 10.27 -13.38 -0.45
C LYS A 29 11.41 -14.34 -0.79
N ALA A 30 12.58 -14.10 -0.18
CA ALA A 30 13.64 -15.09 -0.19
C ALA A 30 13.14 -16.41 0.43
N PRO A 31 13.70 -17.58 0.02
CA PRO A 31 13.38 -18.84 0.66
C PRO A 31 13.59 -18.75 2.17
N ILE A 32 12.70 -19.39 2.93
CA ILE A 32 12.85 -19.49 4.39
C ILE A 32 14.11 -20.31 4.70
N ASP A 33 15.05 -19.70 5.40
CA ASP A 33 16.32 -20.27 5.86
C ASP A 33 16.25 -20.78 7.32
N VAL A 34 15.12 -20.58 7.98
CA VAL A 34 14.86 -21.00 9.36
C VAL A 34 13.81 -22.12 9.44
N PRO A 35 13.81 -22.95 10.49
CA PRO A 35 12.76 -23.96 10.67
C PRO A 35 11.36 -23.32 10.71
N ARG A 36 10.38 -23.99 10.09
CA ARG A 36 8.98 -23.56 10.18
C ARG A 36 8.48 -23.70 11.62
N VAL A 37 7.77 -22.67 12.08
CA VAL A 37 7.17 -22.63 13.41
C VAL A 37 5.66 -22.69 13.27
N ASP A 38 5.01 -23.52 14.10
CA ASP A 38 3.55 -23.50 14.28
C ASP A 38 3.15 -22.33 15.19
N PRO A 39 2.39 -21.34 14.67
CA PRO A 39 1.95 -20.19 15.46
C PRO A 39 1.09 -20.59 16.66
N ALA A 40 0.30 -21.66 16.58
CA ALA A 40 -0.56 -22.10 17.68
C ALA A 40 0.28 -22.59 18.87
N LYS A 41 1.34 -23.36 18.60
CA LYS A 41 2.28 -23.82 19.63
C LYS A 41 3.12 -22.68 20.19
N ALA A 42 3.57 -21.75 19.35
CA ALA A 42 4.46 -20.66 19.77
C ALA A 42 3.76 -19.55 20.56
N LEU A 43 2.51 -19.21 20.18
CA LEU A 43 1.78 -18.07 20.74
C LEU A 43 0.59 -18.50 21.63
N GLY A 44 0.21 -19.77 21.63
CA GLY A 44 -0.91 -20.30 22.41
C GLY A 44 -2.20 -19.51 22.16
N LYS A 45 -2.80 -19.01 23.24
CA LYS A 45 -4.04 -18.19 23.19
C LYS A 45 -3.91 -16.89 22.39
N HIS A 46 -2.69 -16.43 22.11
CA HIS A 46 -2.41 -15.20 21.38
C HIS A 46 -2.28 -15.43 19.86
N ALA A 47 -2.33 -16.68 19.38
CA ALA A 47 -2.33 -16.98 17.96
C ALA A 47 -3.60 -16.43 17.28
N ARG A 48 -3.43 -15.83 16.09
CA ARG A 48 -4.58 -15.37 15.29
C ARG A 48 -5.38 -16.56 14.79
N LYS A 49 -6.71 -16.47 14.91
CA LYS A 49 -7.65 -17.49 14.41
C LYS A 49 -7.90 -17.39 12.90
N SER A 50 -7.69 -16.21 12.33
CA SER A 50 -7.87 -15.94 10.90
C SER A 50 -6.73 -15.08 10.37
N ALA A 51 -6.49 -15.17 9.07
CA ALA A 51 -5.52 -14.32 8.38
C ALA A 51 -5.85 -12.84 8.58
N ALA A 52 -4.82 -12.00 8.47
CA ALA A 52 -5.00 -10.56 8.44
C ALA A 52 -5.75 -10.16 7.16
N PRO A 53 -6.74 -9.25 7.22
CA PRO A 53 -7.41 -8.72 6.04
C PRO A 53 -6.50 -7.70 5.35
N LEU A 54 -5.35 -8.16 4.85
CA LEU A 54 -4.42 -7.35 4.08
C LEU A 54 -4.82 -7.37 2.60
N PRO A 55 -4.60 -6.28 1.86
CA PRO A 55 -4.88 -6.26 0.43
C PRO A 55 -3.91 -7.18 -0.32
N GLU A 56 -4.43 -7.89 -1.31
CA GLU A 56 -3.71 -8.88 -2.10
C GLU A 56 -3.41 -8.29 -3.48
N LEU A 57 -2.24 -7.67 -3.61
CA LEU A 57 -1.84 -6.86 -4.75
C LEU A 57 -0.48 -7.30 -5.29
N SER A 58 -0.26 -7.11 -6.58
CA SER A 58 1.08 -7.21 -7.18
C SER A 58 1.89 -5.93 -6.91
N GLU A 59 3.22 -6.02 -7.06
CA GLU A 59 4.11 -4.87 -6.86
C GLU A 59 3.73 -3.66 -7.73
N PRO A 60 3.45 -3.81 -9.05
CA PRO A 60 3.06 -2.67 -9.87
C PRO A 60 1.72 -2.05 -9.46
N GLU A 61 0.80 -2.84 -8.91
CA GLU A 61 -0.49 -2.33 -8.42
C GLU A 61 -0.30 -1.47 -7.17
N ALA A 62 0.45 -1.96 -6.19
CA ALA A 62 0.78 -1.20 -4.99
C ALA A 62 1.55 0.09 -5.35
N PHE A 63 2.54 -0.01 -6.24
CA PHE A 63 3.31 1.15 -6.70
C PHE A 63 2.41 2.21 -7.35
N ARG A 64 1.58 1.82 -8.33
CA ARG A 64 0.67 2.75 -9.02
C ARG A 64 -0.33 3.39 -8.06
N HIS A 65 -0.81 2.64 -7.07
CA HIS A 65 -1.72 3.17 -6.05
C HIS A 65 -1.07 4.32 -5.29
N TYR A 66 0.12 4.11 -4.71
CA TYR A 66 0.78 5.15 -3.91
C TYR A 66 1.29 6.33 -4.74
N VAL A 67 1.69 6.10 -6.00
CA VAL A 67 2.04 7.20 -6.92
C VAL A 67 0.82 8.08 -7.22
N ARG A 68 -0.36 7.50 -7.42
CA ARG A 68 -1.59 8.29 -7.65
C ARG A 68 -2.02 9.02 -6.39
N LEU A 69 -1.97 8.36 -5.24
CA LEU A 69 -2.30 8.96 -3.94
C LEU A 69 -1.37 10.15 -3.62
N SER A 70 -0.09 10.08 -3.96
CA SER A 70 0.85 11.18 -3.71
C SER A 70 0.54 12.44 -4.54
N GLN A 71 -0.09 12.29 -5.71
CA GLN A 71 -0.53 13.44 -6.51
C GLN A 71 -1.71 14.19 -5.87
N GLN A 72 -2.51 13.50 -5.06
CA GLN A 72 -3.62 14.09 -4.31
C GLN A 72 -3.19 14.82 -3.03
N ASN A 73 -1.93 14.68 -2.59
CA ASN A 73 -1.42 15.33 -1.39
C ASN A 73 -0.71 16.66 -1.71
N PHE A 74 -0.83 17.65 -0.81
CA PHE A 74 0.04 18.82 -0.84
C PHE A 74 1.34 18.50 -0.08
N ALA A 75 2.49 18.96 -0.58
CA ALA A 75 3.79 18.65 -0.01
C ALA A 75 4.72 19.85 -0.11
N ILE A 76 5.68 19.95 0.81
CA ILE A 76 6.67 21.03 0.83
C ILE A 76 7.49 21.11 -0.48
N ASP A 77 7.72 19.97 -1.12
CA ASP A 77 8.44 19.89 -2.39
C ASP A 77 7.62 20.41 -3.59
N LYS A 78 6.30 20.59 -3.43
CA LYS A 78 5.40 21.08 -4.49
C LYS A 78 5.22 22.61 -4.45
N GLY A 79 5.50 23.27 -3.33
CA GLY A 79 5.31 24.71 -3.20
C GLY A 79 5.41 25.22 -1.77
N MET A 80 5.11 26.50 -1.58
CA MET A 80 5.16 27.17 -0.27
C MET A 80 4.23 26.48 0.73
N TYR A 81 4.75 26.15 1.93
CA TYR A 81 4.04 25.43 2.98
C TYR A 81 4.06 26.23 4.30
N PRO A 82 3.33 27.37 4.41
CA PRO A 82 3.56 28.37 5.45
C PRO A 82 2.78 28.04 6.74
N LEU A 83 3.05 26.87 7.34
CA LEU A 83 2.47 26.50 8.62
C LEU A 83 3.37 26.96 9.78
N GLY A 84 2.87 27.94 10.54
CA GLY A 84 3.51 28.42 11.77
C GLY A 84 3.67 27.30 12.80
N SER A 85 4.71 27.38 13.64
CA SER A 85 5.08 26.38 14.66
C SER A 85 5.59 25.03 14.11
N CYS A 86 5.27 24.65 12.87
CA CYS A 86 5.70 23.37 12.27
C CYS A 86 7.14 23.38 11.73
N THR A 87 7.71 24.55 11.44
CA THR A 87 9.04 24.68 10.80
C THR A 87 9.16 23.83 9.53
N MET A 88 8.21 24.00 8.60
CA MET A 88 8.18 23.31 7.31
C MET A 88 9.28 23.85 6.38
N LYS A 89 10.53 23.44 6.65
CA LYS A 89 11.75 23.78 5.89
C LYS A 89 12.14 22.64 4.93
N TYR A 90 12.94 22.97 3.92
CA TYR A 90 13.48 22.01 2.95
C TYR A 90 14.11 20.77 3.63
N ASN A 91 13.81 19.59 3.08
CA ASN A 91 14.35 18.30 3.51
C ASN A 91 15.41 17.82 2.50
N PRO A 92 16.71 17.89 2.82
CA PRO A 92 17.80 17.53 1.90
C PRO A 92 17.91 16.03 1.63
#